data_AF-A0A2H3BIA5-F1
#
_entry.id   AF-A0A2H3BIA5-F1
#
_cell.length_a   1.000
_cell.length_b   1.000
_cell.length_c   1.000
_cell.angle_alpha   90.00
_cell.angle_beta   90.00
_cell.angle_gamma   90.00
#
_symmetry.space_group_name_H-M   'P 1'
#
loop_
_entity.id
_entity.type
_entity.pdbx_description
1 polymer ?
#
loop_
_entity_poly.entity_id
_entity_poly.type
_entity_poly.pdbx_seq_one_letter_code
_entity_poly.pdbx_strand_id
1 'polypeptide(L)'
;MNDCAADQGDDIEPRAKTWRDFLNDPDPFLHELAREMRDTPANVHACRKYYSRHQETLQEKARMQAHICREQIAKLPEQEQGSVHERACLTQARYHASKRKKLTNKEWNLKGKRN
;
A
#
# COMPACT_ATOMS: atom_id res chain seq x y z
N MET A 1 55.03 -18.19 -33.10
CA MET A 1 54.44 -16.85 -33.27
C MET A 1 52.93 -17.06 -33.29
N ASN A 2 52.29 -16.93 -32.13
CA ASN A 2 50.83 -17.01 -31.99
C ASN A 2 50.35 -15.59 -31.76
N ASP A 3 49.65 -15.02 -32.74
CA ASP A 3 48.95 -13.75 -32.59
C ASP A 3 47.60 -14.04 -31.91
N CYS A 4 47.54 -13.75 -30.61
CA CYS A 4 46.28 -13.69 -29.87
C CYS A 4 45.53 -12.43 -30.32
N ALA A 5 44.48 -12.62 -31.13
CA ALA A 5 43.45 -11.61 -31.30
C ALA A 5 42.76 -11.37 -29.95
N ALA A 6 42.95 -10.19 -29.38
CA ALA A 6 42.19 -9.73 -28.22
C ALA A 6 40.75 -9.45 -28.69
N ASP A 7 39.87 -10.43 -28.45
CA ASP A 7 38.43 -10.28 -28.49
C ASP A 7 38.02 -9.29 -27.38
N GLN A 8 37.81 -8.03 -27.75
CA GLN A 8 37.24 -7.03 -26.85
C GLN A 8 35.73 -7.26 -26.79
N GLY A 9 35.32 -8.14 -25.88
CA GLY A 9 33.94 -8.21 -25.42
C GLY A 9 33.64 -6.95 -24.59
N ASP A 10 32.95 -5.99 -25.20
CA ASP A 10 32.33 -4.87 -24.52
C ASP A 10 31.28 -5.38 -23.53
N ASP A 11 31.68 -5.66 -22.29
CA ASP A 11 30.81 -5.87 -21.14
C ASP A 11 30.16 -4.53 -20.74
N ILE A 12 29.25 -4.04 -21.59
CA ILE A 12 28.38 -2.91 -21.26
C ILE A 12 27.24 -3.47 -20.42
N GLU A 13 27.27 -3.22 -19.11
CA GLU A 13 26.12 -3.49 -18.24
C GLU A 13 24.84 -2.97 -18.90
N PRO A 14 23.80 -3.80 -19.06
CA PRO A 14 22.59 -3.37 -19.73
C PRO A 14 21.97 -2.23 -18.95
N ARG A 15 22.02 -1.02 -19.53
CA ARG A 15 21.35 0.18 -19.00
C ARG A 15 19.92 -0.19 -18.62
N ALA A 16 19.54 0.07 -17.38
CA ALA A 16 18.18 -0.16 -16.91
C ALA A 16 17.19 0.53 -17.85
N LYS A 17 16.33 -0.27 -18.50
CA LYS A 17 15.30 0.23 -19.41
C LYS A 17 14.38 1.18 -18.65
N THR A 18 14.07 2.31 -19.26
CA THR A 18 13.17 3.34 -18.74
C THR A 18 11.85 3.30 -19.50
N TRP A 19 10.79 3.88 -18.94
CA TRP A 19 9.49 3.95 -19.62
C TRP A 19 9.56 4.58 -21.03
N ARG A 20 10.56 5.43 -21.30
CA ARG A 20 10.77 6.06 -22.61
C ARG A 20 11.07 5.04 -23.71
N ASP A 21 11.75 3.96 -23.36
CA ASP A 21 12.17 2.93 -24.31
C ASP A 21 10.96 2.13 -24.84
N PHE A 22 9.83 2.20 -24.13
CA PHE A 22 8.59 1.48 -24.46
C PHE A 22 7.54 2.35 -25.16
N LEU A 23 7.82 3.64 -25.42
CA LEU A 23 6.87 4.54 -26.08
C LEU A 23 6.56 4.13 -27.53
N ASN A 24 7.40 3.31 -28.16
CA ASN A 24 7.16 2.77 -29.49
C ASN A 24 7.18 1.23 -29.47
N ASP A 25 6.97 0.63 -28.31
CA ASP A 25 6.96 -0.83 -28.18
C ASP A 25 5.80 -1.41 -29.01
N PRO A 26 6.01 -2.47 -29.79
CA PRO A 26 4.94 -3.15 -30.52
C PRO A 26 3.93 -3.82 -29.59
N ASP A 27 4.28 -4.11 -28.33
CA ASP A 27 3.33 -4.57 -27.33
C ASP A 27 2.42 -3.39 -26.90
N PRO A 28 1.11 -3.44 -27.21
CA PRO A 28 0.19 -2.36 -26.87
C PRO A 28 0.07 -2.13 -25.36
N PHE A 29 0.30 -3.15 -24.53
CA PHE A 29 0.26 -2.99 -23.08
C PHE A 29 1.45 -2.17 -22.58
N LEU A 30 2.66 -2.49 -23.05
CA LEU A 30 3.87 -1.76 -22.66
C LEU A 30 3.87 -0.33 -23.21
N HIS A 31 3.36 -0.15 -24.44
CA HIS A 31 3.14 1.16 -25.04
C HIS A 31 2.19 2.02 -24.20
N GLU A 32 1.03 1.48 -23.82
CA GLU A 32 0.04 2.22 -23.05
C GLU A 32 0.55 2.54 -21.63
N LEU A 33 1.26 1.61 -20.99
CA LEU A 33 1.89 1.85 -19.70
C LEU A 33 2.94 2.97 -19.77
N ALA A 34 3.77 2.97 -20.82
CA ALA A 34 4.75 4.02 -21.07
C ALA A 34 4.09 5.38 -21.29
N ARG A 35 2.95 5.39 -21.99
CA ARG A 35 2.13 6.58 -22.21
C ARG A 35 1.53 7.09 -20.90
N GLU A 36 0.96 6.23 -20.06
CA GLU A 36 0.47 6.61 -18.73
C GLU A 36 1.60 7.23 -17.90
N MET A 37 2.78 6.63 -17.90
CA MET A 37 3.93 7.12 -17.13
C MET A 37 4.41 8.49 -17.61
N ARG A 38 4.37 8.75 -18.92
CA ARG A 38 4.69 10.06 -19.53
C ARG A 38 3.67 11.12 -19.14
N ASP A 39 2.40 10.79 -19.25
CA ASP A 39 1.30 11.75 -19.15
C ASP A 39 0.89 12.00 -17.69
N THR A 40 1.30 11.13 -16.76
CA THR A 40 1.08 11.30 -15.32
C THR A 40 2.03 12.36 -14.74
N PRO A 41 1.50 13.43 -14.12
CA PRO A 41 2.34 14.46 -13.48
C PRO A 41 3.22 13.92 -12.35
N ALA A 42 4.40 14.53 -12.17
CA ALA A 42 5.37 14.11 -11.16
C ALA A 42 4.82 14.15 -9.71
N ASN A 43 3.92 15.10 -9.40
CA ASN A 43 3.27 15.16 -8.09
C ASN A 43 2.33 13.96 -7.86
N VAL A 44 1.62 13.49 -8.90
CA VAL A 44 0.76 12.30 -8.81
C VAL A 44 1.61 11.06 -8.57
N HIS A 45 2.74 10.91 -9.27
CA HIS A 45 3.70 9.83 -9.01
C HIS A 45 4.24 9.85 -7.58
N ALA A 46 4.63 11.03 -7.10
CA ALA A 46 5.11 11.21 -5.73
C ALA A 46 4.02 10.88 -4.69
N CYS A 47 2.78 11.31 -4.93
CA CYS A 47 1.63 10.96 -4.09
C CYS A 47 1.37 9.46 -4.08
N ARG A 48 1.34 8.79 -5.24
CA ARG A 48 1.17 7.33 -5.33
C ARG A 48 2.24 6.61 -4.50
N LYS A 49 3.52 6.96 -4.71
CA LYS A 49 4.65 6.39 -3.95
C LYS A 49 4.54 6.64 -2.44
N TYR A 50 4.15 7.85 -2.04
CA TYR A 50 3.93 8.19 -0.64
C TYR A 50 2.84 7.32 -0.02
N TYR A 51 1.67 7.23 -0.65
CA TYR A 51 0.55 6.46 -0.11
C TYR A 51 0.87 4.97 -0.03
N SER A 52 1.52 4.39 -1.03
CA SER A 52 1.96 2.99 -1.00
C SER A 52 2.88 2.73 0.19
N ARG A 53 3.95 3.52 0.34
CA ARG A 53 4.90 3.37 1.46
C ARG A 53 4.25 3.65 2.82
N HIS A 54 3.35 4.63 2.87
CA HIS A 54 2.63 4.96 4.09
C HIS A 54 1.71 3.82 4.51
N GLN A 55 1.03 3.19 3.56
CA GLN A 55 0.17 2.03 3.83
C GLN A 55 0.99 0.85 4.35
N GLU A 56 2.14 0.54 3.75
CA GLU A 56 3.07 -0.49 4.27
C GLU A 56 3.49 -0.19 5.71
N THR A 57 3.86 1.06 5.98
CA THR A 57 4.24 1.51 7.33
C THR A 57 3.11 1.35 8.34
N LEU A 58 1.87 1.68 7.96
CA LEU A 58 0.70 1.51 8.81
C LEU A 58 0.41 0.04 9.09
N GLN A 59 0.58 -0.83 8.09
CA GLN A 59 0.40 -2.28 8.27
C GLN A 59 1.46 -2.86 9.21
N GLU A 60 2.72 -2.45 9.07
CA GLU A 60 3.80 -2.87 9.96
C GLU A 60 3.54 -2.44 11.41
N LYS A 61 3.18 -1.17 11.62
CA LYS A 61 2.79 -0.66 12.95
C LYS A 61 1.60 -1.42 13.54
N ALA A 62 0.60 -1.74 12.72
CA ALA A 62 -0.55 -2.52 13.17
C ALA A 62 -0.15 -3.95 13.57
N ARG A 63 0.72 -4.62 12.81
CA ARG A 63 1.24 -5.96 13.15
C ARG A 63 2.05 -5.93 14.45
N MET A 64 2.94 -4.95 14.60
CA MET A 64 3.75 -4.77 15.81
C MET A 64 2.86 -4.53 17.03
N GLN A 65 1.88 -3.63 16.92
CA GLN A 65 0.96 -3.37 18.02
C GLN A 65 0.14 -4.62 18.38
N ALA A 66 -0.35 -5.36 17.37
CA ALA A 66 -1.08 -6.60 17.60
C ALA A 66 -0.22 -7.65 18.31
N HIS A 67 1.07 -7.76 17.95
CA HIS A 67 2.02 -8.63 18.63
C HIS A 67 2.17 -8.26 20.11
N ILE A 68 2.48 -6.99 20.38
CA ILE A 68 2.64 -6.48 21.76
C ILE A 68 1.38 -6.75 22.59
N CYS A 69 0.19 -6.47 22.04
CA CYS A 69 -1.07 -6.75 22.72
C CYS A 69 -1.25 -8.24 23.02
N ARG A 70 -0.91 -9.14 22.10
CA ARG A 70 -0.99 -10.59 22.34
C ARG A 70 -0.04 -11.04 23.44
N GLU A 71 1.19 -10.53 23.44
CA GLU A 71 2.16 -10.85 24.50
C GLU A 71 1.70 -10.35 25.87
N GLN A 72 1.08 -9.17 25.93
CA GLN A 72 0.51 -8.66 27.18
C GLN A 72 -0.66 -9.51 27.66
N ILE A 73 -1.56 -9.90 26.76
CA ILE A 73 -2.69 -10.78 27.10
C ILE A 73 -2.19 -12.16 27.55
N ALA A 74 -1.18 -12.72 26.89
CA ALA A 74 -0.60 -14.01 27.26
C ALA A 74 0.03 -14.02 28.67
N LYS A 75 0.44 -12.84 29.19
CA LYS A 75 0.95 -12.69 30.56
C LYS A 75 -0.16 -12.63 31.62
N LEU A 76 -1.42 -12.46 31.22
CA LEU A 76 -2.55 -12.44 32.15
C LEU A 76 -2.95 -13.87 32.52
N PRO A 77 -3.54 -14.07 33.73
CA PRO A 77 -4.18 -15.32 34.08
C PRO A 77 -5.22 -15.73 33.04
N GLU A 78 -5.32 -17.02 32.71
CA GLU A 78 -6.21 -17.54 31.65
C GLU A 78 -7.68 -17.10 31.82
N GLN A 79 -8.15 -17.03 33.07
CA GLN A 79 -9.49 -16.55 33.41
C GLN A 79 -9.74 -15.08 32.99
N GLU A 80 -8.72 -14.24 32.98
CA GLU A 80 -8.82 -12.83 32.61
C GLU A 80 -8.67 -12.61 31.10
N GLN A 81 -7.97 -13.50 30.39
CA GLN A 81 -7.72 -13.37 28.94
C GLN A 81 -9.03 -13.32 28.14
N GLY A 82 -9.99 -14.20 28.45
CA GLY A 82 -11.31 -14.21 27.83
C GLY A 82 -12.07 -12.90 28.04
N SER A 83 -12.02 -12.35 29.26
CA SER A 83 -12.69 -11.09 29.60
C SER A 83 -12.13 -9.89 28.86
N VAL A 84 -10.81 -9.85 28.63
CA VAL A 84 -10.13 -8.79 27.86
C VAL A 84 -10.52 -8.87 26.39
N HIS A 85 -10.54 -10.08 25.82
CA HIS A 85 -10.94 -10.28 24.43
C HIS A 85 -12.39 -9.86 24.18
N GLU A 86 -13.31 -10.25 25.06
CA GLU A 86 -14.72 -9.87 24.96
C GLU A 86 -14.92 -8.35 25.04
N ARG A 87 -14.26 -7.68 25.98
CA ARG A 87 -14.29 -6.21 26.12
C ARG A 87 -13.76 -5.50 24.88
N ALA A 88 -12.68 -6.02 24.28
CA ALA A 88 -12.13 -5.48 23.05
C ALA A 88 -13.14 -5.60 21.89
N CYS A 89 -13.75 -6.77 21.71
CA CYS A 89 -14.79 -7.02 20.71
C CYS A 89 -16.00 -6.08 20.89
N LEU A 90 -16.50 -5.92 22.12
CA LEU A 90 -17.63 -5.04 22.42
C LEU A 90 -17.29 -3.56 22.14
N THR A 91 -16.09 -3.13 22.51
CA THR A 91 -15.63 -1.76 22.26
C THR A 91 -15.51 -1.48 20.76
N GLN A 92 -14.95 -2.43 20.01
CA GLN A 92 -14.85 -2.34 18.56
C GLN A 92 -16.23 -2.31 17.90
N ALA A 93 -17.15 -3.19 18.31
CA ALA A 93 -18.53 -3.20 17.82
C ALA A 93 -19.24 -1.86 18.06
N ARG A 94 -19.09 -1.28 19.26
CA ARG A 94 -19.64 0.04 19.61
C ARG A 94 -19.06 1.16 18.74
N TYR A 95 -17.75 1.14 18.50
CA TYR A 95 -17.10 2.09 17.62
C TYR A 95 -17.66 2.02 16.19
N HIS A 96 -17.77 0.81 15.62
CA HIS A 96 -18.32 0.62 14.28
C HIS A 96 -19.79 1.04 14.19
N ALA A 97 -20.61 0.70 15.19
CA ALA A 97 -22.00 1.15 15.25
C ALA A 97 -22.10 2.68 15.27
N SER A 98 -21.26 3.35 16.06
CA SER A 98 -21.19 4.82 16.11
C SER A 98 -20.77 5.43 14.76
N LYS A 99 -19.76 4.85 14.09
CA LYS A 99 -19.33 5.31 12.77
C LYS A 99 -20.42 5.12 11.71
N ARG A 100 -21.11 3.99 11.69
CA ARG A 100 -22.25 3.76 10.80
C ARG A 100 -23.35 4.79 11.04
N LYS A 101 -23.71 5.06 12.29
CA LYS A 101 -24.70 6.11 12.64
C LYS A 101 -24.28 7.50 12.17
N LYS A 102 -23.00 7.85 12.28
CA LYS A 102 -22.48 9.14 11.78
C LYS A 102 -22.59 9.24 10.25
N LEU A 103 -22.29 8.15 9.55
CA LEU A 103 -22.41 8.10 8.09
C LEU A 103 -23.86 8.23 7.64
N THR A 104 -24.78 7.48 8.25
CA THR A 104 -26.21 7.59 7.92
C THR A 104 -26.71 8.99 8.20
N ASN A 105 -26.40 9.59 9.36
CA ASN A 105 -26.80 10.96 9.67
C ASN A 105 -26.28 11.98 8.64
N LYS A 106 -25.04 11.79 8.15
CA LYS A 106 -24.47 12.64 7.09
C LYS A 106 -25.25 12.49 5.79
N GLU A 107 -25.62 11.27 5.41
CA GLU A 107 -26.44 11.00 4.21
C GLU A 107 -27.84 11.62 4.32
N TRP A 108 -28.52 11.48 5.46
CA TRP A 108 -29.82 12.11 5.72
C TRP A 108 -29.74 13.64 5.61
N ASN A 109 -28.72 14.26 6.20
CA ASN A 109 -28.50 15.71 6.12
C ASN A 109 -28.22 16.17 4.68
N LEU A 110 -27.57 15.35 3.85
CA LEU A 110 -27.33 15.67 2.45
C LEU A 110 -28.60 15.54 1.60
N LYS A 111 -29.46 14.56 1.88
CA LYS A 111 -30.74 14.39 1.18
C LYS A 111 -31.74 15.50 1.55
N GLY A 112 -31.83 15.86 2.83
CA GLY A 112 -32.72 16.93 3.29
C GLY A 112 -32.35 18.33 2.81
N LYS A 113 -31.08 18.56 2.40
CA LYS A 113 -30.63 19.82 1.79
C LYS A 113 -30.81 19.90 0.27
N ARG A 114 -31.21 18.79 -0.38
CA ARG A 114 -31.46 18.72 -1.83
C ARG A 114 -32.94 18.83 -2.19
N ASN A 115 -33.81 18.86 -1.17
CA ASN A 115 -35.24 19.20 -1.29
C ASN A 115 -35.47 20.61 -0.78
#